data_AF-A0A0R1L6S0-F1
#
_entry.id   AF-A0A0R1L6S0-F1
#
_cell.length_a   1.000
_cell.length_b   1.000
_cell.length_c   1.000
_cell.angle_alpha   90.00
_cell.angle_beta   90.00
_cell.angle_gamma   90.00
#
_symmetry.space_group_name_H-M   'P 1'
#
loop_
_entity.id
_entity.type
_entity.pdbx_description
1 polymer ?
#
loop_
_entity_poly.entity_id
_entity_poly.type
_entity_poly.pdbx_seq_one_letter_code
_entity_poly.pdbx_strand_id
1 'polypeptide(L)'
;MKGRFKMTNTTWKESLQSEKAFNDFIIDYFKDHKQLTGNYETTSYYEYYTVTLNSKKGLIITLISSVNPAVNSDGPTIPFKDVETISVEEFRQLILHKKFADMHTSLADVFQTVAGVPDSTK
;
A
#
# COMPACT_ATOMS: atom_id res chain seq x y z
N MET A 1 -18.55 -25.27 -6.20
CA MET A 1 -17.47 -24.53 -6.87
C MET A 1 -17.27 -23.22 -6.12
N LYS A 2 -16.15 -23.00 -5.44
CA LYS A 2 -15.82 -21.69 -4.85
C LYS A 2 -15.27 -20.82 -5.98
N GLY A 3 -16.06 -19.86 -6.44
CA GLY A 3 -15.60 -18.91 -7.46
C GLY A 3 -14.40 -18.15 -6.90
N ARG A 4 -13.25 -18.23 -7.57
CA ARG A 4 -12.11 -17.35 -7.30
C ARG A 4 -12.58 -15.92 -7.59
N PHE A 5 -12.65 -15.09 -6.56
CA PHE A 5 -12.89 -13.66 -6.73
C PHE A 5 -11.70 -13.12 -7.52
N LYS A 6 -11.93 -12.66 -8.75
CA LYS A 6 -10.87 -12.08 -9.57
C LYS A 6 -10.64 -10.67 -9.03
N MET A 7 -9.62 -10.50 -8.20
CA MET A 7 -9.27 -9.19 -7.64
C MET A 7 -8.81 -8.27 -8.78
N THR A 8 -9.53 -7.17 -8.97
CA THR A 8 -9.25 -6.12 -9.96
C THR A 8 -9.07 -4.77 -9.26
N ASN A 9 -8.46 -3.80 -9.94
CA ASN A 9 -8.32 -2.42 -9.43
C ASN A 9 -9.68 -1.82 -9.04
N THR A 10 -10.72 -2.12 -9.83
CA THR A 10 -12.11 -1.75 -9.55
C THR A 10 -12.58 -2.30 -8.20
N THR A 11 -12.34 -3.59 -7.91
CA THR A 11 -12.74 -4.18 -6.61
C THR A 11 -12.01 -3.58 -5.40
N TRP A 12 -10.76 -3.14 -5.56
CA TRP A 12 -10.02 -2.43 -4.52
C TRP A 12 -10.64 -1.07 -4.20
N LYS A 13 -10.79 -0.21 -5.21
CA LYS A 13 -11.33 1.15 -5.01
C LYS A 13 -12.78 1.13 -4.53
N GLU A 14 -13.57 0.17 -4.98
CA GLU A 14 -14.94 -0.04 -4.49
C GLU A 14 -14.95 -0.49 -3.03
N SER A 15 -14.01 -1.35 -2.61
CA SER A 15 -13.95 -1.83 -1.23
C SER A 15 -13.74 -0.70 -0.21
N LEU A 16 -13.03 0.38 -0.59
CA LEU A 16 -12.75 1.53 0.28
C LEU A 16 -14.01 2.30 0.73
N GLN A 17 -15.13 2.15 0.02
CA GLN A 17 -16.38 2.88 0.26
C GLN A 17 -17.07 2.49 1.57
N SER A 18 -16.71 1.35 2.17
CA SER A 18 -17.23 0.97 3.50
C SER A 18 -16.23 0.13 4.29
N GLU A 19 -16.26 0.26 5.62
CA GLU A 19 -15.46 -0.56 6.54
C GLU A 19 -15.66 -2.07 6.27
N LYS A 20 -16.92 -2.50 6.14
CA LYS A 20 -17.24 -3.92 5.90
C LYS A 20 -16.66 -4.42 4.58
N ALA A 21 -16.89 -3.70 3.48
CA ALA A 21 -16.41 -4.14 2.16
C ALA A 21 -14.88 -4.19 2.11
N PHE A 22 -14.21 -3.20 2.72
CA PHE A 22 -12.76 -3.17 2.82
C PHE A 22 -12.21 -4.32 3.67
N ASN A 23 -12.85 -4.59 4.82
CA ASN A 23 -12.47 -5.72 5.66
C ASN A 23 -12.60 -7.05 4.92
N ASP A 24 -13.74 -7.29 4.28
CA ASP A 24 -13.97 -8.51 3.51
C ASP A 24 -12.94 -8.65 2.38
N PHE A 25 -12.63 -7.55 1.67
CA PHE A 25 -11.60 -7.50 0.64
C PHE A 25 -10.21 -7.86 1.20
N ILE A 26 -9.77 -7.20 2.28
CA ILE A 26 -8.43 -7.40 2.85
C ILE A 26 -8.26 -8.83 3.36
N ILE A 27 -9.26 -9.37 4.07
CA ILE A 27 -9.19 -10.74 4.58
C ILE A 27 -9.20 -11.75 3.43
N ASP A 28 -9.95 -11.51 2.35
CA ASP A 28 -9.93 -12.40 1.18
C ASP A 28 -8.58 -12.33 0.44
N TYR A 29 -8.04 -11.13 0.23
CA TYR A 29 -6.73 -10.91 -0.40
C TYR A 29 -5.63 -11.73 0.29
N PHE A 30 -5.56 -11.67 1.62
CA PHE A 30 -4.53 -12.36 2.40
C PHE A 30 -4.72 -13.89 2.54
N LYS A 31 -5.80 -14.47 2.00
CA LYS A 31 -5.90 -15.94 1.88
C LYS A 31 -4.92 -16.50 0.86
N ASP A 32 -4.71 -15.76 -0.22
CA ASP A 32 -3.88 -16.17 -1.35
C ASP A 32 -2.56 -15.39 -1.45
N HIS A 33 -2.43 -14.28 -0.71
CA HIS A 33 -1.26 -13.40 -0.75
C HIS A 33 -0.64 -13.24 0.64
N LYS A 34 0.70 -13.25 0.71
CA LYS A 34 1.43 -13.06 1.98
C LYS A 34 1.60 -11.60 2.38
N GLN A 35 1.61 -10.70 1.39
CA GLN A 35 1.87 -9.28 1.58
C GLN A 35 1.09 -8.44 0.57
N LEU A 36 0.80 -7.21 0.96
CA LEU A 36 0.24 -6.13 0.15
C LEU A 36 1.29 -5.02 0.10
N THR A 37 1.71 -4.58 -1.10
CA THR A 37 2.82 -3.64 -1.27
C THR A 37 2.40 -2.37 -1.99
N GLY A 38 2.91 -1.22 -1.56
CA GLY A 38 2.72 0.06 -2.27
C GLY A 38 4.06 0.74 -2.48
N ASN A 39 4.31 1.27 -3.67
CA ASN A 39 5.51 2.05 -3.97
C ASN A 39 5.13 3.43 -4.50
N TYR A 40 5.63 4.47 -3.84
CA TYR A 40 5.57 5.84 -4.31
C TYR A 40 6.99 6.37 -4.49
N GLU A 41 7.35 6.79 -5.69
CA GLU A 41 8.68 7.30 -5.99
C GLU A 41 8.60 8.55 -6.87
N THR A 42 9.45 9.51 -6.55
CA THR A 42 9.71 10.73 -7.32
C THR A 42 11.22 10.87 -7.51
N THR A 43 11.66 11.85 -8.29
CA THR A 43 13.09 12.11 -8.51
C THR A 43 13.86 12.44 -7.23
N SER A 44 13.20 12.89 -6.16
CA SER A 44 13.85 13.36 -4.92
C SER A 44 13.46 12.56 -3.67
N TYR A 45 12.56 11.57 -3.78
CA TYR A 45 11.97 10.91 -2.62
C TYR A 45 11.29 9.59 -2.99
N TYR A 46 11.39 8.59 -2.12
CA TYR A 46 10.60 7.36 -2.22
C TYR A 46 9.97 6.94 -0.89
N GLU A 47 8.83 6.27 -0.97
CA GLU A 47 8.16 5.51 0.09
C GLU A 47 7.82 4.12 -0.41
N TYR A 48 8.19 3.10 0.37
CA TYR A 48 7.84 1.71 0.14
C TYR A 48 7.07 1.15 1.32
N TYR A 49 5.85 0.68 1.05
CA TYR A 49 4.93 0.11 2.01
C TYR A 49 4.87 -1.40 1.86
N THR A 50 4.93 -2.13 2.97
CA THR A 50 4.51 -3.52 3.05
C THR A 50 3.48 -3.71 4.14
N VAL A 51 2.39 -4.38 3.81
CA VAL A 51 1.30 -4.72 4.73
C VAL A 51 1.20 -6.23 4.81
N THR A 52 1.16 -6.77 6.02
CA THR A 52 1.00 -8.20 6.27
C THR A 52 -0.11 -8.44 7.29
N LEU A 53 -0.83 -9.55 7.14
CA LEU A 53 -1.86 -9.93 8.08
C LEU A 53 -1.23 -10.54 9.35
N ASN A 54 -1.54 -9.95 10.50
CA ASN A 54 -1.31 -10.54 11.80
C ASN A 54 -2.64 -10.95 12.41
N SER A 55 -3.00 -12.23 12.29
CA SER A 55 -4.29 -12.77 12.72
C SER A 55 -4.65 -12.53 14.19
N LYS A 56 -3.68 -12.16 15.05
CA LYS A 56 -3.90 -11.83 16.46
C LYS A 56 -4.01 -10.34 16.75
N LYS A 57 -3.51 -9.47 15.85
CA LYS A 57 -3.32 -8.04 16.12
C LYS A 57 -3.78 -7.09 14.99
N GLY A 58 -4.36 -7.62 13.90
CA GLY A 58 -4.78 -6.82 12.74
C GLY A 58 -3.77 -6.89 11.61
N LEU A 59 -3.27 -5.74 11.15
CA LEU A 59 -2.29 -5.60 10.09
C LEU A 59 -0.98 -5.06 10.64
N ILE A 60 0.14 -5.58 10.14
CA ILE A 60 1.46 -4.96 10.34
C ILE A 60 1.77 -4.17 9.08
N ILE A 61 1.99 -2.86 9.25
CA ILE A 61 2.45 -1.98 8.18
C ILE A 61 3.91 -1.64 8.43
N THR A 62 4.72 -1.77 7.40
CA THR A 62 6.10 -1.27 7.38
C THR A 62 6.21 -0.23 6.30
N LEU A 63 6.70 0.95 6.67
CA LEU A 63 7.10 2.01 5.76
C LEU A 63 8.62 2.08 5.74
N ILE A 64 9.19 2.08 4.54
CA ILE A 64 10.60 2.44 4.30
C ILE A 64 10.59 3.70 3.44
N SER A 65 11.22 4.77 3.88
CA SER A 65 11.31 6.01 3.10
C SER A 65 12.72 6.55 3.06
N SER A 66 13.08 7.24 1.98
CA SER A 66 14.34 7.95 1.88
C SER A 66 14.24 9.11 0.90
N VAL A 67 15.16 10.07 1.01
CA VAL A 67 15.36 11.07 -0.03
C VAL A 67 16.26 10.49 -1.12
N ASN A 68 15.87 10.65 -2.37
CA ASN A 68 16.75 10.28 -3.48
C ASN A 68 17.89 11.30 -3.50
N PRO A 69 19.16 10.85 -3.38
CA PRO A 69 20.29 11.76 -3.37
C PRO A 69 20.29 12.57 -4.67
N ALA A 70 20.42 13.89 -4.57
CA ALA A 70 20.59 14.72 -5.74
C ALA A 70 21.85 14.28 -6.49
N VAL A 71 21.86 14.43 -7.81
CA VAL A 71 23.08 14.27 -8.61
C VAL A 71 24.12 15.21 -7.99
N ASN A 72 25.20 14.65 -7.41
CA ASN A 72 26.29 15.31 -6.67
C ASN A 72 26.15 15.51 -5.13
N SER A 73 25.35 14.70 -4.41
CA SER A 73 25.42 14.69 -2.93
C SER A 73 26.49 13.71 -2.41
N ASP A 74 27.47 14.21 -1.65
CA ASP A 74 28.63 13.45 -1.13
C ASP A 74 28.32 12.53 0.09
N GLY A 75 27.06 12.33 0.46
CA GLY A 75 26.66 11.59 1.65
C GLY A 75 25.70 10.42 1.36
N PRO A 76 25.86 9.25 2.00
CA PRO A 76 24.90 8.17 1.88
C PRO A 76 23.57 8.56 2.54
N THR A 77 22.46 8.45 1.81
CA THR A 77 21.14 8.60 2.41
C THR A 77 20.80 7.34 3.20
N ILE A 78 20.49 7.48 4.49
CA ILE A 78 20.02 6.37 5.33
C ILE A 78 18.50 6.30 5.24
N PRO A 79 17.91 5.20 4.76
CA PRO A 79 16.46 5.04 4.76
C PRO A 79 15.89 5.03 6.18
N PHE A 80 14.81 5.77 6.38
CA PHE A 80 13.97 5.67 7.56
C PHE A 80 13.07 4.44 7.44
N LYS A 81 12.91 3.71 8.54
CA LYS A 81 12.01 2.56 8.63
C LYS A 81 11.09 2.73 9.82
N ASP A 82 9.80 2.57 9.58
CA ASP A 82 8.76 2.57 10.60
C ASP A 82 7.90 1.32 10.49
N VAL A 83 7.47 0.80 11.64
CA VAL A 83 6.68 -0.43 11.74
C VAL A 83 5.56 -0.24 12.74
N GLU A 84 4.34 -0.29 12.24
CA GLU A 84 3.13 -0.11 13.03
C GLU A 84 2.24 -1.35 12.98
N THR A 85 1.48 -1.56 14.05
CA THR A 85 0.39 -2.54 14.09
C THR A 85 -0.92 -1.79 14.18
N ILE A 86 -1.78 -1.94 13.18
CA ILE A 86 -3.04 -1.22 13.07
C ILE A 86 -4.19 -2.18 12.70
N SER A 87 -5.41 -1.78 13.01
CA SER A 87 -6.62 -2.47 12.57
C SER A 87 -6.84 -2.32 11.06
N VAL A 88 -7.71 -3.17 10.51
CA VAL A 88 -8.09 -3.08 9.09
C VAL A 88 -8.80 -1.76 8.78
N GLU A 89 -9.58 -1.23 9.73
CA GLU A 89 -10.26 0.06 9.55
C GLU A 89 -9.26 1.23 9.62
N GLU A 90 -8.32 1.23 10.57
CA GLU A 90 -7.26 2.25 10.60
C GLU A 90 -6.45 2.25 9.29
N PHE A 91 -6.21 1.07 8.70
CA PHE A 91 -5.58 0.99 7.39
C PHE A 91 -6.45 1.59 6.28
N ARG A 92 -7.76 1.33 6.27
CA ARG A 92 -8.70 1.97 5.34
C ARG A 92 -8.64 3.49 5.45
N GLN A 93 -8.65 4.00 6.67
CA GLN A 93 -8.58 5.43 6.96
C GLN A 93 -7.25 6.03 6.51
N LEU A 94 -6.14 5.32 6.70
CA LEU A 94 -4.83 5.71 6.18
C LEU A 94 -4.85 5.85 4.65
N ILE A 95 -5.44 4.87 3.95
CA ILE A 95 -5.54 4.91 2.48
C ILE A 95 -6.39 6.07 1.98
N LEU A 96 -7.51 6.35 2.65
CA LEU A 96 -8.42 7.43 2.27
C LEU A 96 -7.86 8.82 2.54
N HIS A 97 -7.03 8.97 3.59
CA HIS A 97 -6.63 10.28 4.10
C HIS A 97 -5.17 10.63 3.90
N LYS A 98 -4.29 9.68 3.57
CA LYS A 98 -2.89 9.99 3.30
C LYS A 98 -2.78 10.84 2.03
N LYS A 99 -2.21 12.03 2.20
CA LYS A 99 -1.85 12.95 1.13
C LYS A 99 -0.35 12.83 0.87
N PHE A 100 0.03 12.69 -0.40
CA PHE A 100 1.42 12.77 -0.82
C PHE A 100 1.81 14.22 -1.15
N ALA A 101 3.13 14.42 -1.31
CA ALA A 101 3.67 15.69 -1.79
C ALA A 101 3.16 16.02 -3.21
N ASP A 102 2.96 15.00 -4.05
CA ASP A 102 2.16 15.11 -5.26
C ASP A 102 0.67 15.01 -4.92
N MET A 103 -0.06 16.13 -5.08
CA MET A 103 -1.49 16.21 -4.80
C MET A 103 -2.36 15.38 -5.76
N HIS A 104 -1.80 14.85 -6.84
CA HIS A 104 -2.49 14.00 -7.80
C HIS A 104 -2.32 12.50 -7.53
N THR A 105 -1.47 12.11 -6.57
CA THR A 105 -1.28 10.72 -6.19
C THR A 105 -1.93 10.45 -4.83
N SER A 106 -2.77 9.41 -4.75
CA SER A 106 -3.35 8.92 -3.49
C SER A 106 -2.70 7.61 -3.05
N LEU A 107 -2.80 7.26 -1.76
CA LEU A 107 -2.26 5.97 -1.29
C LEU A 107 -3.02 4.79 -1.91
N ALA A 108 -4.30 4.99 -2.25
CA ALA A 108 -5.08 4.03 -3.00
C ALA A 108 -4.52 3.78 -4.42
N ASP A 109 -3.87 4.79 -5.03
CA ASP A 109 -3.21 4.66 -6.33
C ASP A 109 -1.84 4.01 -6.23
N VAL A 110 -1.14 4.21 -5.11
CA VAL A 110 0.16 3.60 -4.81
C VAL A 110 0.07 2.09 -4.54
N PHE A 111 -1.04 1.62 -3.98
CA PHE A 111 -1.33 0.19 -3.85
C PHE A 111 -1.86 -0.45 -5.16
N GLN A 112 -1.88 0.24 -6.31
CA GLN A 112 -2.39 -0.33 -7.58
C GLN A 112 -1.59 -1.53 -8.10
N THR A 113 -0.32 -1.69 -7.73
CA THR A 113 0.50 -2.87 -8.08
C THR A 113 -0.05 -4.17 -7.47
N VAL A 114 -1.04 -4.08 -6.57
CA VAL A 114 -1.54 -5.20 -5.78
C VAL A 114 -2.73 -5.90 -6.43
N ALA A 115 -3.32 -5.31 -7.47
CA ALA A 115 -4.45 -5.90 -8.18
C ALA A 115 -4.05 -6.71 -9.44
N GLY A 116 -2.79 -7.15 -9.55
CA GLY A 116 -2.34 -7.96 -10.69
C GLY A 116 -2.33 -7.22 -12.03
N VAL A 117 -2.15 -5.90 -12.01
CA VAL A 117 -1.93 -5.10 -13.22
C VAL A 117 -0.41 -5.02 -13.44
N PRO A 118 0.15 -5.58 -14.52
CA PRO A 118 1.53 -5.31 -14.90
C PRO A 118 1.69 -3.82 -15.18
N ASP A 119 2.79 -3.23 -14.72
CA ASP A 119 3.17 -1.84 -14.99
C ASP A 119 2.79 -1.44 -16.42
N SER A 120 1.85 -0.52 -16.56
CA SER A 120 1.56 0.12 -17.83
C SER A 120 2.41 1.39 -17.97
N THR A 121 3.72 1.22 -18.02
CA THR A 121 4.78 2.16 -18.48
C THR A 121 6.10 1.40 -18.33
N LYS A 122 6.76 0.85 -19.35
CA LYS A 122 7.38 1.45 -20.56
C LYS A 122 8.22 2.70 -20.28
#